data_AF-A0A0J1IQB3-F1
#
_entry.id   AF-A0A0J1IQB3-F1
#
_cell.length_a   1.000
_cell.length_b   1.000
_cell.length_c   1.000
_cell.angle_alpha   90.00
_cell.angle_beta   90.00
_cell.angle_gamma   90.00
#
_symmetry.space_group_name_H-M   'P 1'
#
loop_
_entity.id
_entity.type
_entity.pdbx_description
1 polymer ?
#
loop_
_entity_poly.entity_id
_entity_poly.type
_entity_poly.pdbx_seq_one_letter_code
_entity_poly.pdbx_strand_id
1 'polypeptide(L)'
;MPLPENNLLFGLAPRLTSEQREYVDAIFDYQLVMVNAKAGTGKTTLAVACAKILKKPLTYIFNPVQESIMGFRPGTQSEKESIYHQPLIDALLEINENPVQCIYNEEVLANEAIRRKVSVKRVMDGIWCYPKSPLFLRGTNLKDMVIIIDECQNFTAIELRKIFTRVHDSCKVICIGHSGQTDIPSSKSGFVPYMEHFRGQPYCKIVSLTKNFRGELANWADTIDIAQI
;
A
#
# COMPACT_ATOMS: atom_id res chain seq x y z
N MET A 1 -5.94 -21.15 2.28
CA MET A 1 -7.41 -21.36 2.43
C MET A 1 -8.06 -20.90 1.13
N PRO A 2 -8.95 -21.66 0.48
CA PRO A 2 -9.58 -21.17 -0.76
C PRO A 2 -10.34 -19.86 -0.48
N LEU A 3 -10.25 -18.92 -1.43
CA LEU A 3 -10.92 -17.61 -1.34
C LEU A 3 -12.42 -17.82 -1.04
N PRO A 4 -12.99 -17.16 -0.02
CA PRO A 4 -14.41 -17.28 0.29
C PRO A 4 -15.27 -16.97 -0.93
N GLU A 5 -16.26 -17.80 -1.24
CA GLU A 5 -17.09 -17.76 -2.46
C GLU A 5 -17.92 -16.47 -2.64
N ASN A 6 -17.89 -15.54 -1.68
CA ASN A 6 -18.55 -14.23 -1.71
C ASN A 6 -17.66 -13.12 -1.17
N ASN A 7 -16.41 -13.00 -1.65
CA ASN A 7 -15.50 -11.91 -1.25
C ASN A 7 -15.39 -10.84 -2.34
N LEU A 8 -14.84 -9.66 -2.00
CA LEU A 8 -14.63 -8.55 -2.95
C LEU A 8 -13.80 -8.94 -4.19
N LEU A 9 -13.01 -10.02 -4.08
CA LEU A 9 -12.27 -10.57 -5.18
C LEU A 9 -13.12 -11.43 -6.09
N PHE A 10 -14.35 -11.88 -5.77
CA PHE A 10 -15.12 -12.76 -6.67
C PHE A 10 -15.46 -12.10 -8.02
N GLY A 11 -15.61 -10.77 -8.07
CA GLY A 11 -15.75 -10.02 -9.33
C GLY A 11 -14.42 -9.82 -10.09
N LEU A 12 -13.28 -9.91 -9.39
CA LEU A 12 -11.93 -9.74 -9.95
C LEU A 12 -11.24 -11.07 -10.26
N ALA A 13 -11.53 -12.13 -9.49
CA ALA A 13 -10.91 -13.44 -9.45
C ALA A 13 -10.97 -14.21 -10.78
N PRO A 14 -12.09 -14.16 -11.54
CA PRO A 14 -12.14 -14.73 -12.88
C PRO A 14 -11.24 -13.99 -13.88
N ARG A 15 -10.91 -12.73 -13.59
CA ARG A 15 -10.12 -11.84 -14.46
C ARG A 15 -8.65 -11.72 -14.05
N LEU A 16 -8.27 -12.25 -12.88
CA LEU A 16 -6.89 -12.20 -12.41
C LEU A 16 -5.99 -13.03 -13.33
N THR A 17 -4.81 -12.48 -13.64
CA THR A 17 -3.74 -13.27 -14.25
C THR A 17 -3.22 -14.31 -13.26
N SER A 18 -2.42 -15.25 -13.77
CA SER A 18 -1.68 -16.19 -12.92
C SER A 18 -0.82 -15.47 -11.87
N GLU A 19 -0.10 -14.42 -12.27
CA GLU A 19 0.74 -13.61 -11.37
C GLU A 19 -0.07 -12.91 -10.28
N GLN A 20 -1.22 -12.30 -10.64
CA GLN A 20 -2.09 -11.65 -9.67
C GLN A 20 -2.72 -12.66 -8.71
N ARG A 21 -3.05 -13.86 -9.19
CA ARG A 21 -3.55 -14.94 -8.34
C ARG A 21 -2.48 -15.40 -7.36
N GLU A 22 -1.24 -15.63 -7.82
CA GLU A 22 -0.12 -15.97 -6.93
C GLU A 22 0.11 -14.88 -5.88
N TYR A 23 0.03 -13.60 -6.27
CA TYR A 23 0.16 -12.48 -5.34
C TYR A 23 -0.95 -12.47 -4.27
N VAL A 24 -2.21 -12.64 -4.67
CA VAL A 24 -3.34 -12.72 -3.75
C VAL A 24 -3.19 -13.90 -2.80
N ASP A 25 -2.90 -15.09 -3.32
CA ASP A 25 -2.70 -16.30 -2.51
C ASP A 25 -1.55 -16.10 -1.52
N ALA A 26 -0.44 -15.51 -1.97
CA ALA A 26 0.68 -15.17 -1.10
C ALA A 26 0.28 -14.24 0.05
N ILE A 27 -0.58 -13.24 -0.20
CA ILE A 27 -1.07 -12.34 0.86
C ILE A 27 -1.84 -13.10 1.93
N PHE A 28 -2.59 -14.15 1.58
CA PHE A 28 -3.29 -14.95 2.59
C PHE A 28 -2.34 -15.89 3.33
N ASP A 29 -1.40 -16.52 2.62
CA ASP A 29 -0.61 -17.64 3.15
C ASP A 29 0.68 -17.21 3.89
N TYR A 30 1.27 -16.05 3.57
CA TYR A 30 2.57 -15.62 4.13
C TYR A 30 2.48 -14.34 4.95
N GLN A 31 3.17 -14.26 6.08
CA GLN A 31 3.15 -13.09 6.95
C GLN A 31 3.69 -11.83 6.23
N LEU A 32 4.74 -11.98 5.43
CA LEU A 32 5.35 -10.93 4.62
C LEU A 32 5.22 -11.28 3.14
N VAL A 33 4.69 -10.36 2.35
CA VAL A 33 4.70 -10.44 0.89
C VAL A 33 5.42 -9.24 0.33
N MET A 34 6.43 -9.47 -0.50
CA MET A 34 7.12 -8.43 -1.24
C MET A 34 6.83 -8.59 -2.72
N VAL A 35 6.21 -7.60 -3.35
CA VAL A 35 5.85 -7.65 -4.76
C VAL A 35 6.66 -6.65 -5.57
N ASN A 36 7.42 -7.14 -6.55
CA ASN A 36 8.05 -6.31 -7.58
C ASN A 36 7.09 -6.20 -8.77
N ALA A 37 6.45 -5.05 -8.93
CA ALA A 37 5.32 -4.89 -9.83
C ALA A 37 5.52 -3.72 -10.80
N LYS A 38 5.26 -3.97 -12.08
CA LYS A 38 5.12 -2.89 -13.08
C LYS A 38 3.97 -1.95 -12.72
N ALA A 39 4.05 -0.71 -13.18
CA ALA A 39 2.94 0.22 -13.06
C ALA A 39 1.70 -0.32 -13.79
N GLY A 40 0.50 -0.05 -13.26
CA GLY A 40 -0.74 -0.49 -13.91
C GLY A 40 -1.07 -1.99 -13.78
N THR A 41 -0.43 -2.71 -12.85
CA THR A 41 -0.66 -4.15 -12.59
C THR A 41 -1.81 -4.43 -11.59
N GLY A 42 -2.42 -3.40 -11.00
CA GLY A 42 -3.45 -3.55 -9.95
C GLY A 42 -2.91 -3.89 -8.55
N LYS A 43 -1.59 -3.73 -8.34
CA LYS A 43 -0.87 -4.09 -7.10
C LYS A 43 -1.50 -3.56 -5.81
N THR A 44 -1.84 -2.27 -5.78
CA THR A 44 -2.38 -1.59 -4.60
C THR A 44 -3.83 -1.99 -4.36
N THR A 45 -4.67 -2.01 -5.41
CA THR A 45 -6.06 -2.47 -5.33
C THR A 45 -6.19 -3.88 -4.77
N LEU A 46 -5.41 -4.83 -5.29
CA LEU A 46 -5.44 -6.21 -4.81
C LEU A 46 -5.01 -6.31 -3.33
N ALA A 47 -3.99 -5.55 -2.92
CA ALA A 47 -3.55 -5.52 -1.53
C ALA A 47 -4.64 -4.97 -0.59
N VAL A 48 -5.29 -3.87 -0.98
CA VAL A 48 -6.36 -3.22 -0.20
C VAL A 48 -7.61 -4.12 -0.14
N ALA A 49 -7.96 -4.78 -1.25
CA ALA A 49 -9.03 -5.78 -1.28
C ALA A 49 -8.76 -6.94 -0.30
N CYS A 50 -7.54 -7.48 -0.33
CA CYS A 50 -7.13 -8.53 0.60
C CYS A 50 -7.17 -8.04 2.06
N ALA A 51 -6.72 -6.81 2.32
CA ALA A 51 -6.76 -6.20 3.65
C ALA A 51 -8.20 -6.12 4.20
N LYS A 52 -9.16 -5.70 3.37
CA LYS A 52 -10.59 -5.69 3.72
C LYS A 52 -11.10 -7.10 4.08
N ILE A 53 -10.73 -8.11 3.29
CA ILE A 53 -11.14 -9.51 3.50
C ILE A 53 -10.55 -10.08 4.79
N LEU A 54 -9.31 -9.70 5.14
CA LEU A 54 -8.66 -10.10 6.40
C LEU A 54 -9.34 -9.50 7.64
N LYS A 55 -10.24 -8.52 7.48
CA LYS A 55 -11.03 -7.88 8.56
C LYS A 55 -10.18 -7.35 9.71
N LYS A 56 -8.97 -6.89 9.41
CA LYS A 56 -8.08 -6.20 10.34
C LYS A 56 -7.92 -4.74 9.90
N PRO A 57 -7.64 -3.80 10.83
CA PRO A 57 -7.27 -2.45 10.46
C PRO A 57 -6.10 -2.45 9.47
N LEU A 58 -6.18 -1.62 8.43
CA LEU A 58 -5.13 -1.38 7.46
C LEU A 58 -4.33 -0.14 7.88
N THR A 59 -3.05 -0.29 8.19
CA THR A 59 -2.11 0.82 8.21
C THR A 59 -1.45 0.95 6.84
N TYR A 60 -1.69 2.06 6.15
CA TYR A 60 -1.16 2.34 4.83
C TYR A 60 0.02 3.31 4.93
N ILE A 61 1.23 2.84 4.68
CA ILE A 61 2.46 3.60 4.83
C ILE A 61 2.90 4.11 3.46
N PHE A 62 3.03 5.44 3.35
CA PHE A 62 3.48 6.15 2.15
C PHE A 62 4.76 6.94 2.45
N ASN A 63 5.60 7.23 1.45
CA ASN A 63 6.78 8.07 1.65
C ASN A 63 6.60 9.49 1.10
N PRO A 64 6.49 10.54 1.95
CA PRO A 64 6.38 11.92 1.49
C PRO A 64 7.73 12.58 1.14
N VAL A 65 8.86 11.90 1.37
CA VAL A 65 10.21 12.52 1.36
C VAL A 65 10.64 13.07 -0.01
N GLN A 66 10.02 12.64 -1.10
CA GLN A 66 10.34 13.12 -2.45
C GLN A 66 10.13 14.63 -2.65
N GLU A 67 9.20 15.27 -1.92
CA GLU A 67 8.92 16.69 -2.10
C GLU A 67 9.94 17.63 -1.42
N SER A 68 10.92 17.13 -0.66
CA SER A 68 11.96 18.02 -0.10
C SER A 68 12.82 18.73 -1.17
N ILE A 69 12.70 18.34 -2.44
CA ILE A 69 13.34 18.98 -3.61
C ILE A 69 12.40 20.02 -4.28
N MET A 70 11.08 19.91 -4.11
CA MET A 70 10.10 20.81 -4.73
C MET A 70 9.51 21.72 -3.64
N GLY A 71 9.81 23.01 -3.70
CA GLY A 71 9.64 24.01 -2.64
C GLY A 71 8.36 23.97 -1.78
N PHE A 72 8.46 24.62 -0.61
CA PHE A 72 7.44 24.67 0.43
C PHE A 72 6.04 24.99 -0.12
N ARG A 73 5.14 23.99 -0.13
CA ARG A 73 3.71 24.24 -0.41
C ARG A 73 3.04 24.85 0.83
N PRO A 74 2.23 25.93 0.71
CA PRO A 74 1.41 26.42 1.81
C PRO A 74 0.28 25.43 2.12
N GLY A 75 -0.14 25.33 3.39
CA GLY A 75 -1.19 24.40 3.84
C GLY A 75 -0.83 23.66 5.14
N THR A 76 -1.82 23.00 5.74
CA THR A 76 -1.64 22.13 6.92
C THR A 76 -0.86 20.85 6.55
N GLN A 77 -0.27 20.18 7.54
CA GLN A 77 0.43 18.90 7.29
C GLN A 77 -0.51 17.85 6.66
N SER A 78 -1.77 17.81 7.11
CA SER A 78 -2.80 16.90 6.59
C SER A 78 -3.12 17.16 5.11
N GLU A 79 -3.25 18.42 4.72
CA GLU A 79 -3.49 18.82 3.32
C GLU A 79 -2.34 18.39 2.42
N LYS A 80 -1.10 18.55 2.88
CA LYS A 80 0.10 18.10 2.15
C LYS A 80 0.16 16.58 2.01
N GLU A 81 -0.18 15.86 3.08
CA GLU A 81 -0.14 14.40 3.10
C GLU A 81 -1.25 13.77 2.25
N SER A 82 -2.37 14.47 2.06
CA SER A 82 -3.53 13.97 1.31
C SER A 82 -3.19 13.53 -0.13
N ILE A 83 -2.17 14.14 -0.75
CA ILE A 83 -1.70 13.78 -2.09
C ILE A 83 -1.21 12.32 -2.15
N TYR A 84 -0.53 11.87 -1.08
CA TYR A 84 0.02 10.52 -1.00
C TYR A 84 -1.05 9.47 -0.68
N HIS A 85 -2.27 9.90 -0.35
CA HIS A 85 -3.40 9.01 -0.14
C HIS A 85 -4.11 8.64 -1.45
N GLN A 86 -3.82 9.32 -2.56
CA GLN A 86 -4.53 9.10 -3.83
C GLN A 86 -4.53 7.63 -4.29
N PRO A 87 -3.40 6.89 -4.27
CA PRO A 87 -3.42 5.48 -4.67
C PRO A 87 -4.31 4.60 -3.76
N LEU A 88 -4.39 4.93 -2.47
CA LEU A 88 -5.30 4.26 -1.54
C LEU A 88 -6.76 4.62 -1.81
N ILE A 89 -7.06 5.89 -2.12
CA ILE A 89 -8.39 6.36 -2.50
C ILE A 89 -8.87 5.62 -3.75
N ASP A 90 -8.03 5.57 -4.79
CA ASP A 90 -8.36 4.87 -6.04
C ASP A 90 -8.61 3.38 -5.81
N ALA A 91 -7.75 2.73 -5.02
CA ALA A 91 -7.91 1.33 -4.65
C ALA A 91 -9.22 1.06 -3.89
N LEU A 92 -9.62 1.95 -2.97
CA LEU A 92 -10.88 1.83 -2.23
C LEU A 92 -12.10 2.00 -3.16
N LEU A 93 -12.06 2.98 -4.07
CA LEU A 93 -13.13 3.20 -5.05
C LEU A 93 -13.28 2.00 -5.99
N GLU A 94 -12.17 1.42 -6.44
CA GLU A 94 -12.18 0.25 -7.34
C GLU A 94 -12.82 -0.98 -6.67
N ILE A 95 -12.73 -1.10 -5.35
CA ILE A 95 -13.39 -2.15 -4.58
C ILE A 95 -14.77 -1.74 -4.04
N ASN A 96 -15.35 -0.65 -4.57
CA ASN A 96 -16.66 -0.10 -4.20
C ASN A 96 -16.79 0.33 -2.72
N GLU A 97 -15.68 0.71 -2.07
CA GLU A 97 -15.70 1.33 -0.74
C GLU A 97 -15.72 2.86 -0.89
N ASN A 98 -16.33 3.55 0.07
CA ASN A 98 -16.34 5.01 0.10
C ASN A 98 -15.14 5.51 0.92
N PRO A 99 -14.12 6.15 0.30
CA PRO A 99 -12.91 6.56 1.00
C PRO A 99 -13.17 7.47 2.21
N VAL A 100 -14.16 8.37 2.12
CA VAL A 100 -14.57 9.28 3.20
C VAL A 100 -15.06 8.53 4.44
N GLN A 101 -15.60 7.32 4.26
CA GLN A 101 -16.16 6.51 5.33
C GLN A 101 -15.17 5.50 5.91
N CYS A 102 -14.06 5.26 5.22
CA CYS A 102 -13.14 4.17 5.53
C CYS A 102 -11.75 4.65 5.94
N ILE A 103 -11.30 5.81 5.44
CA ILE A 103 -10.00 6.40 5.74
C ILE A 103 -10.10 7.30 6.97
N TYR A 104 -9.21 7.08 7.93
CA TYR A 104 -9.03 7.97 9.06
C TYR A 104 -8.48 9.33 8.60
N ASN A 105 -9.25 10.38 8.85
CA ASN A 105 -8.82 11.77 8.76
C ASN A 105 -9.59 12.58 9.81
N GLU A 106 -8.87 13.19 10.76
CA GLU A 106 -9.47 13.84 11.93
C GLU A 106 -10.46 14.95 11.56
N GLU A 107 -10.10 15.80 10.61
CA GLU A 107 -10.96 16.90 10.15
C GLU A 107 -12.21 16.39 9.44
N VAL A 108 -12.04 15.41 8.53
CA VAL A 108 -13.15 14.80 7.81
C VAL A 108 -14.11 14.10 8.77
N LEU A 109 -13.60 13.41 9.78
CA LEU A 109 -14.40 12.73 10.79
C LEU A 109 -15.26 13.70 11.60
N ALA A 110 -14.68 14.83 12.04
CA ALA A 110 -15.41 15.84 12.78
C ALA A 110 -16.53 16.46 11.93
N ASN A 111 -16.21 16.84 10.69
CA ASN A 111 -17.18 17.42 9.76
C ASN A 111 -18.31 16.43 9.42
N GLU A 112 -17.98 15.15 9.22
CA GLU A 112 -18.97 14.13 8.89
C GLU A 112 -19.89 13.79 10.06
N ALA A 113 -19.35 13.78 11.29
CA ALA A 113 -20.15 13.62 12.51
C ALA A 113 -21.18 14.75 12.65
N ILE A 114 -20.76 15.99 12.42
CA ILE A 114 -21.65 17.17 12.43
C ILE A 114 -22.71 17.05 11.33
N ARG A 115 -22.31 16.77 10.09
CA ARG A 115 -23.21 16.66 8.93
C ARG A 115 -24.28 15.59 9.12
N ARG A 116 -23.90 14.43 9.66
CA ARG A 116 -24.81 13.30 9.92
C ARG A 116 -25.58 13.44 11.24
N LYS A 117 -25.27 14.45 12.08
CA LYS A 117 -25.81 14.63 13.43
C LYS A 117 -25.61 13.39 14.32
N VAL A 118 -24.42 12.80 14.28
CA VAL A 118 -24.01 11.64 15.09
C VAL A 118 -22.71 11.94 15.84
N SER A 119 -22.34 11.09 16.81
CA SER A 119 -21.06 11.23 17.49
C SER A 119 -19.89 10.83 16.58
N VAL A 120 -18.71 11.41 16.81
CA VAL A 120 -17.47 11.02 16.12
C VAL A 120 -17.22 9.51 16.26
N LYS A 121 -17.47 8.94 17.44
CA LYS A 121 -17.37 7.50 17.69
C LYS A 121 -18.22 6.69 16.70
N ARG A 122 -19.43 7.15 16.36
CA ARG A 122 -20.30 6.45 15.41
C ARG A 122 -19.77 6.51 13.98
N VAL A 123 -19.08 7.60 13.60
CA VAL A 123 -18.41 7.68 12.30
C VAL A 123 -17.18 6.76 12.27
N MET A 124 -16.44 6.69 13.38
CA MET A 124 -15.25 5.83 13.52
C MET A 124 -15.54 4.34 13.36
N ASP A 125 -16.77 3.87 13.62
CA ASP A 125 -17.17 2.46 13.41
C ASP A 125 -16.94 1.99 11.96
N GLY A 126 -16.97 2.90 10.97
CA GLY A 126 -16.74 2.59 9.55
C GLY A 126 -15.27 2.65 9.12
N ILE A 127 -14.39 3.21 9.98
CA ILE A 127 -13.00 3.48 9.65
C ILE A 127 -12.16 2.23 9.85
N TRP A 128 -11.42 1.87 8.81
CA TRP A 128 -10.53 0.71 8.85
C TRP A 128 -9.20 0.95 8.15
N CYS A 129 -9.02 2.08 7.45
CA CYS A 129 -7.76 2.47 6.80
C CYS A 129 -7.12 3.65 7.52
N TYR A 130 -5.83 3.53 7.84
CA TYR A 130 -5.05 4.53 8.57
C TYR A 130 -3.77 4.86 7.78
N PRO A 131 -3.82 5.88 6.90
CA PRO A 131 -2.63 6.40 6.24
C PRO A 131 -1.65 6.94 7.28
N LYS A 132 -0.37 6.59 7.16
CA LYS A 132 0.67 7.04 8.09
C LYS A 132 1.98 7.30 7.37
N SER A 133 2.54 8.49 7.57
CA SER A 133 3.93 8.76 7.25
C SER A 133 4.88 7.98 8.19
N PRO A 134 6.02 7.45 7.69
CA PRO A 134 7.04 6.77 8.48
C PRO A 134 7.57 7.58 9.65
N LEU A 135 7.52 8.92 9.55
CA LEU A 135 7.94 9.84 10.60
C LEU A 135 7.14 9.66 11.89
N PHE A 136 5.86 9.30 11.77
CA PHE A 136 4.94 9.10 12.89
C PHE A 136 4.90 7.65 13.40
N LEU A 137 5.71 6.76 12.84
CA LEU A 137 5.84 5.39 13.32
C LEU A 137 6.85 5.27 14.46
N ARG A 138 7.49 6.36 14.91
CA ARG A 138 8.42 6.33 16.02
C ARG A 138 7.65 6.15 17.33
N GLY A 139 8.02 5.13 18.12
CA GLY A 139 7.38 4.86 19.42
C GLY A 139 6.05 4.13 19.33
N THR A 140 5.63 3.69 18.14
CA THR A 140 4.43 2.87 17.94
C THR A 140 4.82 1.39 17.84
N ASN A 141 3.99 0.52 18.43
CA ASN A 141 4.05 -0.92 18.21
C ASN A 141 2.89 -1.30 17.28
N LEU A 142 3.19 -1.97 16.16
CA LEU A 142 2.18 -2.38 15.19
C LEU A 142 1.77 -3.83 15.47
N LYS A 143 0.53 -4.03 15.92
CA LYS A 143 -0.02 -5.34 16.30
C LYS A 143 -1.43 -5.53 15.73
N ASP A 144 -1.78 -6.78 15.40
CA ASP A 144 -3.12 -7.19 14.96
C ASP A 144 -3.70 -6.40 13.77
N MET A 145 -2.84 -6.03 12.81
CA MET A 145 -3.20 -5.19 11.65
C MET A 145 -2.64 -5.72 10.33
N VAL A 146 -3.17 -5.22 9.23
CA VAL A 146 -2.54 -5.32 7.90
C VAL A 146 -1.72 -4.04 7.68
N ILE A 147 -0.51 -4.18 7.18
CA ILE A 147 0.39 -3.08 6.87
C ILE A 147 0.69 -3.16 5.37
N ILE A 148 0.33 -2.12 4.64
CA ILE A 148 0.76 -1.93 3.26
C ILE A 148 1.83 -0.85 3.26
N ILE A 149 3.00 -1.15 2.72
CA ILE A 149 4.06 -0.17 2.45
C ILE A 149 4.07 -0.02 0.93
N ASP A 150 3.53 1.09 0.42
CA ASP A 150 3.48 1.32 -1.02
C ASP A 150 4.69 2.13 -1.49
N GLU A 151 5.06 1.98 -2.76
CA GLU A 151 6.23 2.61 -3.37
C GLU A 151 7.53 2.34 -2.57
N CYS A 152 7.72 1.10 -2.11
CA CYS A 152 8.83 0.67 -1.26
C CYS A 152 10.21 1.02 -1.84
N GLN A 153 10.36 1.08 -3.16
CA GLN A 153 11.62 1.48 -3.81
C GLN A 153 12.05 2.91 -3.44
N ASN A 154 11.11 3.74 -3.02
CA ASN A 154 11.35 5.11 -2.60
C ASN A 154 11.72 5.25 -1.13
N PHE A 155 11.83 4.15 -0.39
CA PHE A 155 12.30 4.15 0.99
C PHE A 155 13.77 3.78 1.04
N THR A 156 14.53 4.48 1.88
CA THR A 156 15.90 4.07 2.20
C THR A 156 15.90 2.79 3.04
N ALA A 157 17.00 2.03 3.02
CA ALA A 157 17.17 0.87 3.90
C ALA A 157 16.98 1.21 5.39
N ILE A 158 17.38 2.41 5.81
CA ILE A 158 17.21 2.88 7.19
C ILE A 158 15.72 3.12 7.52
N GLU A 159 14.95 3.67 6.59
CA GLU A 159 13.50 3.91 6.78
C GLU A 159 12.72 2.60 6.81
N LEU A 160 12.98 1.67 5.89
CA LEU A 160 12.38 0.33 5.93
C LEU A 160 12.72 -0.39 7.23
N ARG A 161 13.98 -0.31 7.69
CA ARG A 161 14.39 -0.88 8.98
C ARG A 161 13.56 -0.33 10.13
N LYS A 162 13.34 0.99 10.17
CA LYS A 162 12.53 1.64 11.22
C LYS A 162 11.08 1.13 11.22
N ILE A 163 10.56 0.67 10.09
CA ILE A 163 9.21 0.10 9.99
C ILE A 163 9.24 -1.36 10.44
N PHE A 164 10.07 -2.19 9.79
CA PHE A 164 10.11 -3.64 10.03
C PHE A 164 10.39 -4.00 11.49
N THR A 165 11.24 -3.25 12.19
CA THR A 165 11.56 -3.54 13.61
C THR A 165 10.43 -3.22 14.60
N ARG A 166 9.26 -2.76 14.13
CA ARG A 166 8.07 -2.48 14.95
C ARG A 166 6.88 -3.38 14.64
N VAL A 167 7.03 -4.27 13.66
CA VAL A 167 5.97 -5.18 13.24
C VAL A 167 5.97 -6.38 14.18
N HIS A 168 4.83 -6.62 14.84
CA HIS A 168 4.59 -7.84 15.60
C HIS A 168 4.15 -8.99 14.69
N ASP A 169 4.39 -10.25 15.10
CA ASP A 169 4.09 -11.45 14.30
C ASP A 169 2.61 -11.64 13.93
N SER A 170 1.73 -10.99 14.69
CA SER A 170 0.27 -10.95 14.42
C SER A 170 -0.12 -10.17 13.16
N CYS A 171 0.82 -9.39 12.61
CA CYS A 171 0.56 -8.49 11.49
C CYS A 171 0.76 -9.20 10.14
N LYS A 172 -0.02 -8.76 9.14
CA LYS A 172 0.25 -9.06 7.73
C LYS A 172 0.99 -7.87 7.13
N VAL A 173 2.10 -8.10 6.45
CA VAL A 173 2.88 -7.03 5.79
C VAL A 173 2.91 -7.27 4.29
N ILE A 174 2.57 -6.23 3.53
CA ILE A 174 2.58 -6.22 2.08
C ILE A 174 3.47 -5.06 1.65
N CYS A 175 4.65 -5.37 1.12
CA CYS A 175 5.58 -4.41 0.56
C CYS A 175 5.39 -4.37 -0.95
N ILE A 176 4.97 -3.22 -1.45
CA ILE A 176 4.69 -3.01 -2.86
C ILE A 176 5.75 -2.07 -3.43
N GLY A 177 6.37 -2.43 -4.55
CA GLY A 177 7.31 -1.54 -5.22
C GLY A 177 7.68 -1.98 -6.63
N HIS A 178 8.49 -1.16 -7.30
CA HIS A 178 9.03 -1.43 -8.62
C HIS A 178 10.54 -1.16 -8.64
N SER A 179 11.37 -2.20 -8.79
CA SER A 179 12.84 -2.07 -8.73
C SER A 179 13.43 -1.13 -9.80
N GLY A 180 12.80 -1.07 -10.97
CA GLY A 180 13.15 -0.15 -12.06
C GLY A 180 12.57 1.28 -11.99
N GLN A 181 11.73 1.66 -11.02
CA GLN A 181 11.12 3.00 -10.92
C GLN A 181 11.48 3.67 -9.59
N THR A 182 12.77 3.93 -9.40
CA THR A 182 13.30 4.47 -8.13
C THR A 182 13.50 5.98 -8.26
N ASP A 183 12.86 6.77 -7.40
CA ASP A 183 12.96 8.24 -7.39
C ASP A 183 14.08 8.76 -6.48
N ILE A 184 14.64 7.89 -5.64
CA ILE A 184 15.83 8.16 -4.81
C ILE A 184 17.06 7.49 -5.45
N PRO A 185 18.30 7.91 -5.10
CA PRO A 185 19.49 7.21 -5.58
C PRO A 185 19.40 5.70 -5.33
N SER A 186 19.55 4.89 -6.37
CA SER A 186 19.32 3.43 -6.29
C SER A 186 20.17 2.74 -5.22
N SER A 187 21.38 3.28 -4.95
CA SER A 187 22.26 2.81 -3.87
C SER A 187 21.71 3.03 -2.46
N LYS A 188 20.73 3.92 -2.29
CA LYS A 188 20.07 4.19 -1.01
C LYS A 188 18.78 3.40 -0.84
N SER A 189 18.14 2.99 -1.93
CA SER A 189 16.87 2.25 -1.89
C SER A 189 17.01 0.96 -1.09
N GLY A 190 16.10 0.76 -0.15
CA GLY A 190 16.05 -0.45 0.68
C GLY A 190 15.27 -1.59 0.05
N PHE A 191 14.50 -1.35 -1.02
CA PHE A 191 13.53 -2.33 -1.52
C PHE A 191 14.17 -3.63 -2.00
N VAL A 192 15.08 -3.57 -2.98
CA VAL A 192 15.80 -4.74 -3.49
C VAL A 192 16.66 -5.39 -2.39
N PRO A 193 17.45 -4.65 -1.59
CA PRO A 193 18.19 -5.24 -0.48
C PRO A 193 17.32 -6.03 0.51
N TYR A 194 16.14 -5.50 0.88
CA TYR A 194 15.24 -6.22 1.79
C TYR A 194 14.55 -7.43 1.15
N MET A 195 14.24 -7.37 -0.15
CA MET A 195 13.77 -8.54 -0.88
C MET A 195 14.79 -9.67 -0.79
N GLU A 196 16.07 -9.39 -1.08
CA GLU A 196 17.12 -10.41 -0.94
C GLU A 196 17.33 -10.86 0.50
N HIS A 197 17.26 -9.95 1.47
CA HIS A 197 17.41 -10.29 2.88
C HIS A 197 16.34 -11.25 3.41
N PHE A 198 15.08 -11.07 2.96
CA PHE A 198 13.97 -11.94 3.36
C PHE A 198 13.79 -13.16 2.45
N ARG A 199 14.59 -13.30 1.39
CA ARG A 199 14.49 -14.43 0.46
C ARG A 199 14.74 -15.74 1.20
N GLY A 200 13.85 -16.72 0.97
CA GLY A 200 13.93 -18.05 1.57
C GLY A 200 13.43 -18.17 3.01
N GLN A 201 13.01 -17.05 3.65
CA GLN A 201 12.37 -17.13 4.96
C GLN A 201 10.99 -17.79 4.84
N PRO A 202 10.60 -18.70 5.75
CA PRO A 202 9.37 -19.48 5.62
C PRO A 202 8.09 -18.63 5.71
N TYR A 203 8.19 -17.45 6.32
CA TYR A 203 7.09 -16.50 6.48
C TYR A 203 7.06 -15.40 5.40
N CYS A 204 8.00 -15.41 4.45
CA CYS A 204 8.12 -14.42 3.38
C CYS A 204 7.89 -15.05 2.01
N LYS A 205 7.10 -14.38 1.18
CA LYS A 205 6.96 -14.70 -0.24
C LYS A 205 7.26 -13.48 -1.09
N ILE A 206 8.11 -13.67 -2.09
CA ILE A 206 8.44 -12.67 -3.10
C ILE A 206 7.73 -13.05 -4.38
N VAL A 207 7.01 -12.11 -4.97
CA VAL A 207 6.27 -12.30 -6.23
C VAL A 207 6.53 -11.16 -7.20
N SER A 208 6.19 -11.38 -8.47
CA SER A 208 6.33 -10.37 -9.53
C SER A 208 5.01 -10.17 -10.26
N LEU A 209 4.69 -8.92 -10.61
CA LEU A 209 3.58 -8.60 -11.50
C LEU A 209 4.13 -7.85 -12.72
N THR A 210 4.01 -8.45 -13.90
CA THR A 210 4.67 -7.94 -15.11
C THR A 210 3.71 -7.36 -16.13
N LYS A 211 2.43 -7.75 -16.09
CA LYS A 211 1.43 -7.30 -17.06
C LYS A 211 0.82 -5.94 -16.69
N ASN A 212 1.07 -4.91 -17.52
CA ASN A 212 0.47 -3.59 -17.39
C ASN A 212 -0.90 -3.53 -18.12
N PHE A 213 -1.96 -3.17 -17.38
CA PHE A 213 -3.34 -3.12 -17.88
C PHE A 213 -3.81 -1.72 -18.33
N ARG A 214 -2.94 -0.70 -18.34
CA ARG A 214 -3.27 0.68 -18.77
C ARG A 214 -3.42 0.85 -20.28
N GLY A 215 -3.21 -0.21 -21.07
CA GLY A 215 -3.35 -0.21 -22.53
C GLY A 215 -2.05 0.03 -23.29
N GLU A 216 -2.13 0.06 -24.62
CA GLU A 216 -0.97 0.05 -25.52
C GLU A 216 -0.01 1.23 -25.32
N LEU A 217 -0.55 2.45 -25.15
CA LEU A 217 0.25 3.65 -24.95
C LEU A 217 1.20 3.53 -23.74
N ALA A 218 0.66 3.09 -22.60
CA ALA A 218 1.44 2.93 -21.38
C ALA A 218 2.46 1.80 -21.51
N ASN A 219 2.07 0.68 -22.13
CA ASN A 219 3.00 -0.42 -22.40
C ASN A 219 4.16 0.00 -23.31
N TRP A 220 3.91 0.84 -24.31
CA TRP A 220 4.93 1.36 -25.21
C TRP A 220 5.84 2.39 -24.52
N ALA A 221 5.29 3.27 -23.69
CA ALA A 221 6.09 4.22 -22.91
C ALA A 221 7.08 3.50 -21.97
N ASP A 222 6.68 2.36 -21.40
CA ASP A 222 7.51 1.53 -20.52
C ASP A 222 8.69 0.84 -21.24
N THR A 223 8.80 0.89 -22.57
CA THR A 223 9.91 0.23 -23.31
C THR A 223 11.16 1.09 -23.44
N ILE A 224 11.11 2.36 -23.03
CA ILE A 224 12.26 3.27 -23.15
C ILE A 224 13.38 2.85 -22.18
N ASP A 225 14.61 2.72 -22.67
CA ASP A 225 15.78 2.45 -21.84
C ASP A 225 16.31 3.76 -21.26
N ILE A 226 15.86 4.09 -20.04
CA ILE A 226 16.24 5.32 -19.34
C ILE A 226 17.75 5.31 -18.99
N ALA A 227 18.41 4.15 -18.95
CA ALA A 227 19.85 4.09 -18.68
C ALA A 227 20.71 4.60 -19.86
N GLN A 228 20.11 4.81 -21.03
CA GLN A 228 20.77 5.36 -22.22
C GLN A 228 20.47 6.86 -22.46
N ILE A 229 19.75 7.52 -21.55
CA ILE A 229 19.41 8.95 -21.57
C ILE A 229 20.21 9.67 -20.48
#